data_AF-A0A7X6UTL7-F1
#
_entry.id   AF-A0A7X6UTL7-F1
#
_cell.length_a   1.000
_cell.length_b   1.000
_cell.length_c   1.000
_cell.angle_alpha   90.00
_cell.angle_beta   90.00
_cell.angle_gamma   90.00
#
_symmetry.space_group_name_H-M   'P 1'
#
loop_
_entity.id
_entity.type
_entity.pdbx_description
1 polymer ?
#
loop_
_entity_poly.entity_id
_entity_poly.type
_entity_poly.pdbx_seq_one_letter_code
_entity_poly.pdbx_strand_id
1 'polypeptide(L)'
;MYYPTKAIVLAAGLGTRLRPLSLDVPKPLMPFWGRPLLELALEMLSAWGVREVLINLHHQPDSILQYLRQRSAAGQSPLRICLSFEPTILGTGGALQRAGWFLDQAPFWIINADIVADLDPAPLLEAFAAPRTLAALWLHPTRGPRSVEMRRGLISTFNSRRPGTAGTYTFCGLHLISPAIGRYLPAGSSSIIAAYALALAARRRLRGVCLPGSYWADVGTPASYLEAHAEAWQGLQQGLPRGRLVSAAAQQRQRAWQGRGVRIQGFAAIGTGVRIAKGARLSQAVLWDGARIASAAHIERAIIGRRTDVRGRVTRLAMRADLILPPAQRSADPQLALALARLRWDPAKVSVIPFAARGSERVFTRLKYAKASAIMISYSTQRRENTLYAAQTRFLQSLPWPVPAILVDMPAQQFLVVEDLGDRSLQHLAQSARPATLERYYRLVLSSLYQLHQRGASAARRRQLELMAPFTAEVYRWERELFAHHFLERRLGLAPARIQGILRELAGVAQALL
;
A
#
# COMPACT_ATOMS: atom_id res chain seq x y z
N MET A 1 6.19 -7.77 -39.92
CA MET A 1 5.78 -6.78 -38.89
C MET A 1 7.06 -6.28 -38.22
N TYR A 2 7.26 -4.96 -38.10
CA TYR A 2 8.46 -4.41 -37.45
C TYR A 2 8.35 -4.62 -35.93
N TYR A 3 9.37 -5.23 -35.32
CA TYR A 3 9.45 -5.40 -33.87
C TYR A 3 10.37 -4.32 -33.28
N PRO A 4 9.88 -3.45 -32.39
CA PRO A 4 10.68 -2.44 -31.73
C PRO A 4 11.86 -3.05 -30.96
N THR A 5 13.07 -2.58 -31.23
CA THR A 5 14.30 -3.06 -30.58
C THR A 5 14.66 -2.29 -29.32
N LYS A 6 14.01 -1.14 -29.07
CA LYS A 6 14.26 -0.26 -27.92
C LYS A 6 13.08 -0.15 -26.98
N ALA A 7 13.37 0.02 -25.69
CA ALA A 7 12.37 0.33 -24.68
C ALA A 7 12.88 1.33 -23.63
N ILE A 8 11.96 2.05 -23.01
CA ILE A 8 12.20 2.84 -21.80
C ILE A 8 11.40 2.23 -20.65
N VAL A 9 12.07 1.96 -19.53
CA VAL A 9 11.43 1.54 -18.27
C VAL A 9 11.42 2.72 -17.30
N LEU A 10 10.22 3.16 -16.93
CA LEU A 10 10.02 4.29 -16.02
C LEU A 10 10.12 3.84 -14.55
N ALA A 11 11.28 4.05 -13.93
CA ALA A 11 11.65 3.53 -12.61
C ALA A 11 11.96 4.61 -11.55
N ALA A 12 11.83 5.90 -11.88
CA ALA A 12 12.14 7.03 -10.99
C ALA A 12 11.09 7.33 -9.87
N GLY A 13 10.10 6.47 -9.65
CA GLY A 13 9.01 6.73 -8.69
C GLY A 13 9.44 6.61 -7.21
N LEU A 14 8.99 7.56 -6.37
CA LEU A 14 9.27 7.59 -4.92
C LEU A 14 8.62 6.46 -4.10
N GLY A 15 7.58 5.81 -4.63
CA GLY A 15 6.88 4.72 -3.94
C GLY A 15 6.28 5.11 -2.58
N THR A 16 5.89 6.37 -2.36
CA THR A 16 5.45 6.89 -1.04
C THR A 16 4.28 6.11 -0.44
N ARG A 17 3.33 5.66 -1.27
CA ARG A 17 2.16 4.86 -0.88
C ARG A 17 2.50 3.43 -0.42
N LEU A 18 3.72 2.97 -0.69
CA LEU A 18 4.25 1.67 -0.26
C LEU A 18 5.08 1.77 1.03
N ARG A 19 5.25 2.96 1.60
CA ARG A 19 6.00 3.11 2.85
C ARG A 19 5.33 2.30 3.98
N PRO A 20 6.12 1.71 4.89
CA PRO A 20 7.58 1.85 4.99
C PRO A 20 8.41 0.95 4.06
N LEU A 21 7.80 0.01 3.33
CA LEU A 21 8.53 -0.98 2.50
C LEU A 21 9.46 -0.33 1.47
N SER A 22 9.01 0.76 0.85
CA SER A 22 9.77 1.51 -0.17
C SER A 22 10.91 2.36 0.36
N LEU A 23 11.09 2.46 1.69
CA LEU A 23 12.26 3.07 2.30
C LEU A 23 13.47 2.14 2.24
N ASP A 24 13.24 0.82 2.27
CA ASP A 24 14.30 -0.19 2.24
C ASP A 24 14.55 -0.77 0.84
N VAL A 25 13.48 -0.97 0.08
CA VAL A 25 13.56 -1.55 -1.27
C VAL A 25 12.84 -0.61 -2.24
N PRO A 26 13.53 0.02 -3.20
CA PRO A 26 12.87 0.91 -4.15
C PRO A 26 11.83 0.11 -4.94
N LYS A 27 10.74 0.79 -5.34
CA LYS A 27 9.57 0.15 -5.96
C LYS A 27 9.92 -0.82 -7.10
N PRO A 28 10.81 -0.50 -8.06
CA PRO A 28 11.20 -1.42 -9.13
C PRO A 28 11.87 -2.71 -8.65
N LEU A 29 12.48 -2.71 -7.45
CA LEU A 29 13.15 -3.87 -6.87
C LEU A 29 12.28 -4.67 -5.89
N MET A 30 11.02 -4.27 -5.68
CA MET A 30 10.14 -5.04 -4.80
C MET A 30 9.93 -6.45 -5.36
N PRO A 31 10.09 -7.51 -4.54
CA PRO A 31 10.08 -8.88 -5.03
C PRO A 31 8.66 -9.37 -5.28
N PHE A 32 8.30 -9.70 -6.50
CA PHE A 32 7.08 -10.41 -6.85
C PHE A 32 7.39 -11.89 -7.09
N TRP A 33 6.87 -12.77 -6.23
CA TRP A 33 7.18 -14.21 -6.26
C TRP A 33 8.69 -14.53 -6.30
N GLY A 34 9.48 -13.73 -5.58
CA GLY A 34 10.93 -13.89 -5.45
C GLY A 34 11.75 -13.20 -6.54
N ARG A 35 11.12 -12.45 -7.45
CA ARG A 35 11.78 -11.74 -8.55
C ARG A 35 11.45 -10.25 -8.52
N PRO A 36 12.40 -9.32 -8.73
CA PRO A 36 12.09 -7.90 -8.83
C PRO A 36 11.04 -7.55 -9.89
N LEU A 37 10.18 -6.56 -9.63
CA LEU A 37 9.25 -6.02 -10.63
C LEU A 37 9.97 -5.58 -11.92
N LEU A 38 11.15 -4.96 -11.76
CA LEU A 38 12.00 -4.57 -12.87
C LEU A 38 12.43 -5.77 -13.72
N GLU A 39 12.74 -6.92 -13.10
CA GLU A 39 13.13 -8.12 -13.84
C GLU A 39 11.97 -8.67 -14.67
N LEU A 40 10.76 -8.66 -14.11
CA LEU A 40 9.56 -9.09 -14.84
C LEU A 40 9.35 -8.24 -16.10
N ALA A 41 9.54 -6.92 -15.99
CA ALA A 41 9.46 -6.02 -17.14
C ALA A 41 10.57 -6.29 -18.18
N LEU A 42 11.82 -6.47 -17.73
CA LEU A 42 12.96 -6.72 -18.61
C LEU A 42 12.83 -8.06 -19.36
N GLU A 43 12.43 -9.13 -18.67
CA GLU A 43 12.19 -10.44 -19.32
C GLU A 43 11.07 -10.38 -20.35
N MET A 44 9.96 -9.70 -20.02
CA MET A 44 8.85 -9.52 -20.94
C MET A 44 9.29 -8.75 -22.19
N LEU A 45 10.01 -7.64 -22.03
CA LEU A 45 10.55 -6.87 -23.15
C LEU A 45 11.55 -7.69 -23.98
N SER A 46 12.44 -8.44 -23.33
CA SER A 46 13.40 -9.33 -24.01
C SER A 46 12.68 -10.40 -24.84
N ALA A 47 11.60 -10.98 -24.32
CA ALA A 47 10.78 -11.97 -25.02
C ALA A 47 10.07 -11.37 -26.25
N TRP A 48 9.85 -10.06 -26.27
CA TRP A 48 9.27 -9.34 -27.42
C TRP A 48 10.32 -8.92 -28.46
N GLY A 49 11.59 -9.29 -28.25
CA GLY A 49 12.69 -8.96 -29.16
C GLY A 49 13.35 -7.60 -28.91
N VAL A 50 13.06 -6.93 -27.78
CA VAL A 50 13.79 -5.74 -27.37
C VAL A 50 15.25 -6.12 -27.09
N ARG A 51 16.18 -5.24 -27.51
CA ARG A 51 17.63 -5.41 -27.39
C ARG A 51 18.28 -4.36 -26.51
N GLU A 52 17.75 -3.13 -26.50
CA GLU A 52 18.28 -2.03 -25.70
C GLU A 52 17.19 -1.43 -24.81
N VAL A 53 17.51 -1.21 -23.53
CA VAL A 53 16.57 -0.65 -22.55
C VAL A 53 17.20 0.52 -21.84
N LEU A 54 16.51 1.66 -21.83
CA LEU A 54 16.85 2.80 -20.97
C LEU A 54 16.01 2.76 -19.69
N ILE A 55 16.64 2.87 -18.53
CA ILE A 55 15.95 2.93 -17.23
C ILE A 55 16.22 4.28 -16.59
N ASN A 56 15.18 5.05 -16.29
CA ASN A 56 15.36 6.31 -15.55
C ASN A 56 15.39 6.08 -14.03
N LEU A 57 16.27 6.79 -13.33
CA LEU A 57 16.55 6.59 -11.91
C LEU A 57 16.41 7.90 -11.14
N HIS A 58 15.83 7.83 -9.93
CA HIS A 58 15.77 8.96 -9.01
C HIS A 58 15.86 8.50 -7.55
N HIS A 59 14.88 7.73 -7.07
CA HIS A 59 14.85 7.21 -5.70
C HIS A 59 15.74 5.98 -5.54
N GLN A 60 16.73 6.05 -4.65
CA GLN A 60 17.70 4.97 -4.37
C GLN A 60 18.34 4.38 -5.65
N PRO A 61 18.99 5.22 -6.48
CA PRO A 61 19.55 4.79 -7.77
C PRO A 61 20.63 3.73 -7.59
N ASP A 62 21.41 3.79 -6.50
CA ASP A 62 22.50 2.86 -6.21
C ASP A 62 22.01 1.42 -6.03
N SER A 63 20.86 1.22 -5.38
CA SER A 63 20.24 -0.10 -5.20
C SER A 63 19.88 -0.72 -6.56
N ILE A 64 19.34 0.08 -7.48
CA ILE A 64 18.98 -0.37 -8.84
C ILE A 64 20.25 -0.65 -9.65
N LEU A 65 21.25 0.22 -9.57
CA LEU A 65 22.53 0.03 -10.24
C LEU A 65 23.24 -1.24 -9.76
N GLN A 66 23.26 -1.50 -8.45
CA GLN A 66 23.84 -2.70 -7.87
C GLN A 66 23.13 -3.96 -8.38
N TYR A 67 21.79 -3.96 -8.39
CA TYR A 67 21.01 -5.07 -8.92
C TYR A 67 21.35 -5.35 -10.38
N LEU A 68 21.37 -4.33 -11.23
CA LEU A 68 21.66 -4.48 -12.66
C LEU A 68 23.09 -4.97 -12.93
N ARG A 69 24.07 -4.55 -12.12
CA ARG A 69 25.45 -5.09 -12.17
C ARG A 69 25.48 -6.58 -11.84
N GLN A 70 24.78 -7.00 -10.78
CA GLN A 70 24.70 -8.41 -10.38
C GLN A 70 24.02 -9.26 -11.47
N ARG A 71 22.93 -8.75 -12.04
CA ARG A 71 22.22 -9.36 -13.15
C ARG A 71 23.13 -9.57 -14.36
N SER A 72 23.88 -8.53 -14.75
CA SER A 72 24.84 -8.60 -15.86
C SER A 72 25.96 -9.61 -15.59
N ALA A 73 26.54 -9.61 -14.38
CA ALA A 73 27.58 -10.56 -13.98
C ALA A 73 27.08 -12.02 -13.97
N ALA A 74 25.80 -12.24 -13.70
CA ALA A 74 25.17 -13.56 -13.74
C ALA A 74 24.82 -14.05 -15.17
N GLY A 75 25.16 -13.27 -16.22
CA GLY A 75 24.84 -13.62 -17.61
C GLY A 75 23.34 -13.62 -17.92
N GLN A 76 22.54 -12.94 -17.09
CA GLN A 76 21.09 -12.92 -17.23
C GLN A 76 20.69 -11.92 -18.34
N SER A 77 20.34 -12.47 -19.52
CA SER A 77 19.77 -11.81 -20.72
C SER A 77 20.73 -10.97 -21.60
N PRO A 78 20.54 -10.97 -22.94
CA PRO A 78 21.36 -10.20 -23.90
C PRO A 78 21.00 -8.70 -23.99
N LEU A 79 20.14 -8.18 -23.10
CA LEU A 79 19.72 -6.78 -23.13
C LEU A 79 20.89 -5.82 -22.81
N ARG A 80 21.11 -4.84 -23.69
CA ARG A 80 21.96 -3.69 -23.40
C ARG A 80 21.18 -2.67 -22.56
N ILE A 81 21.64 -2.45 -21.34
CA ILE A 81 20.95 -1.56 -20.38
C ILE A 81 21.69 -0.23 -20.29
N CYS A 82 20.96 0.85 -20.56
CA CYS A 82 21.38 2.23 -20.39
C CYS A 82 20.63 2.84 -19.19
N LEU A 83 21.26 3.79 -18.49
CA LEU A 83 20.67 4.46 -17.33
C LEU A 83 20.57 5.96 -17.56
N SER A 84 19.49 6.58 -17.06
CA SER A 84 19.31 8.03 -17.05
C SER A 84 18.99 8.48 -15.63
N PHE A 85 19.95 9.12 -14.95
CA PHE A 85 19.72 9.66 -13.61
C PHE A 85 19.03 11.03 -13.67
N GLU A 86 18.04 11.21 -12.81
CA GLU A 86 17.25 12.42 -12.61
C GLU A 86 17.55 13.01 -11.23
N PRO A 87 18.32 14.10 -11.12
CA PRO A 87 18.58 14.75 -9.83
C PRO A 87 17.30 15.28 -9.16
N THR A 88 16.35 15.74 -9.99
CA THR A 88 14.99 16.11 -9.62
C THR A 88 14.00 15.32 -10.45
N ILE A 89 12.84 14.98 -9.90
CA ILE A 89 11.83 14.19 -10.63
C ILE A 89 11.31 15.01 -11.82
N LEU A 90 11.50 14.48 -13.02
CA LEU A 90 11.07 15.12 -14.27
C LEU A 90 9.67 14.69 -14.73
N GLY A 91 9.06 13.74 -14.02
CA GLY A 91 7.83 13.09 -14.49
C GLY A 91 8.08 12.23 -15.73
N THR A 92 7.05 11.50 -16.18
CA THR A 92 7.21 10.53 -17.28
C THR A 92 7.46 11.17 -18.65
N GLY A 93 6.95 12.39 -18.87
CA GLY A 93 7.19 13.17 -20.08
C GLY A 93 8.56 13.82 -20.07
N GLY A 94 8.98 14.41 -18.95
CA GLY A 94 10.33 14.97 -18.82
C GLY A 94 11.42 13.89 -18.88
N ALA A 95 11.15 12.70 -18.33
CA ALA A 95 12.02 11.53 -18.49
C ALA A 95 12.21 11.15 -19.97
N LEU A 96 11.13 11.15 -20.75
CA LEU A 96 11.18 10.90 -22.18
C LEU A 96 11.95 12.00 -22.93
N GLN A 97 11.76 13.27 -22.59
CA GLN A 97 12.52 14.38 -23.17
C GLN A 97 14.02 14.21 -22.93
N ARG A 98 14.41 13.87 -21.70
CA ARG A 98 15.80 13.59 -21.32
C ARG A 98 16.38 12.35 -22.01
N ALA A 99 15.54 11.38 -22.36
CA ALA A 99 15.93 10.16 -23.06
C ALA A 99 16.20 10.35 -24.57
N GLY A 100 16.07 11.57 -25.11
CA GLY A 100 16.20 11.82 -26.55
C GLY A 100 17.49 11.29 -27.20
N TRP A 101 18.61 11.28 -26.46
CA TRP A 101 19.90 10.75 -26.94
C TRP A 101 19.92 9.23 -27.15
N PHE A 102 19.03 8.49 -26.49
CA PHE A 102 18.92 7.03 -26.59
C PHE A 102 18.04 6.60 -27.78
N LEU A 103 17.09 7.46 -28.15
CA LEU A 103 16.07 7.19 -29.15
C LEU A 103 16.61 7.40 -30.56
N ASP A 104 16.18 6.54 -31.47
CA ASP A 104 16.37 6.71 -32.92
C ASP A 104 15.05 7.14 -33.57
N GLN A 105 14.98 7.08 -34.91
CA GLN A 105 13.76 7.40 -35.66
C GLN A 105 12.74 6.24 -35.67
N ALA A 106 13.02 5.12 -34.99
CA ALA A 106 12.14 3.97 -34.96
C ALA A 106 11.19 3.98 -33.73
N PRO A 107 10.02 3.32 -33.83
CA PRO A 107 9.14 3.13 -32.68
C PRO A 107 9.80 2.36 -31.54
N PHE A 108 9.39 2.67 -30.31
CA PHE A 108 9.93 2.06 -29.09
C PHE A 108 8.86 1.89 -28.01
N TRP A 109 9.10 0.94 -27.10
CA TRP A 109 8.21 0.69 -25.97
C TRP A 109 8.49 1.65 -24.83
N ILE A 110 7.46 2.01 -24.07
CA ILE A 110 7.64 2.50 -22.70
C ILE A 110 6.76 1.68 -21.77
N ILE A 111 7.31 1.32 -20.61
CA ILE A 111 6.62 0.61 -19.55
C ILE A 111 6.93 1.26 -18.19
N ASN A 112 5.91 1.38 -17.32
CA ASN A 112 6.13 1.75 -15.93
C ASN A 112 6.72 0.57 -15.14
N ALA A 113 7.76 0.82 -14.34
CA ALA A 113 8.42 -0.23 -13.54
C ALA A 113 7.58 -0.73 -12.33
N ASP A 114 6.35 -0.27 -12.20
CA ASP A 114 5.48 -0.53 -11.07
C ASP A 114 4.20 -1.32 -11.38
N ILE A 115 4.13 -1.87 -12.59
CA ILE A 115 3.08 -2.77 -12.98
C ILE A 115 3.58 -4.22 -12.98
N VAL A 116 2.68 -5.15 -12.70
CA VAL A 116 2.86 -6.55 -13.06
C VAL A 116 2.02 -6.81 -14.29
N ALA A 117 2.64 -7.34 -15.32
CA ALA A 117 2.02 -7.56 -16.62
C ALA A 117 2.35 -8.94 -17.18
N ASP A 118 1.38 -9.54 -17.86
CA ASP A 118 1.54 -10.71 -18.72
C ASP A 118 0.57 -10.58 -19.89
N LEU A 119 1.11 -10.39 -21.10
CA LEU A 119 0.33 -10.13 -22.32
C LEU A 119 1.12 -10.51 -23.58
N ASP A 120 0.37 -10.68 -24.67
CA ASP A 120 0.91 -10.70 -26.03
C ASP A 120 0.97 -9.27 -26.59
N PRO A 121 2.14 -8.81 -27.11
CA PRO A 121 2.28 -7.48 -27.69
C PRO A 121 1.65 -7.34 -29.09
N ALA A 122 1.30 -8.45 -29.76
CA ALA A 122 0.83 -8.44 -31.15
C ALA A 122 -0.33 -7.46 -31.41
N PRO A 123 -1.38 -7.36 -30.58
CA PRO A 123 -2.47 -6.41 -30.85
C PRO A 123 -2.05 -4.95 -30.68
N LEU A 124 -1.03 -4.65 -29.87
CA LEU A 124 -0.46 -3.30 -29.76
C LEU A 124 0.36 -2.95 -31.00
N LEU A 125 1.12 -3.91 -31.54
CA LEU A 125 1.86 -3.77 -32.80
C LEU A 125 0.92 -3.54 -33.98
N GLU A 126 -0.16 -4.31 -34.07
CA GLU A 126 -1.19 -4.17 -35.11
C GLU A 126 -1.88 -2.81 -35.02
N ALA A 127 -2.30 -2.40 -33.82
CA ALA A 127 -2.90 -1.08 -33.62
C ALA A 127 -1.93 0.04 -34.02
N PHE A 128 -0.65 -0.08 -33.68
CA PHE A 128 0.37 0.90 -34.03
C PHE A 128 0.65 0.97 -35.54
N ALA A 129 0.61 -0.17 -36.24
CA ALA A 129 0.83 -0.25 -37.69
C ALA A 129 -0.23 0.50 -38.52
N ALA A 130 -1.39 0.80 -37.94
CA ALA A 130 -2.43 1.54 -38.63
C ALA A 130 -1.96 2.96 -39.04
N PRO A 131 -2.39 3.49 -40.21
CA PRO A 131 -1.86 4.73 -40.75
C PRO A 131 -1.99 5.93 -39.81
N ARG A 132 -0.90 6.72 -39.74
CA ARG A 132 -0.77 7.97 -38.95
C ARG A 132 -0.89 7.81 -37.44
N THR A 133 -0.81 6.58 -36.92
CA THR A 133 -0.81 6.33 -35.47
C THR A 133 0.48 6.83 -34.85
N LEU A 134 0.36 7.64 -33.80
CA LEU A 134 1.49 8.18 -33.04
C LEU A 134 1.83 7.32 -31.82
N ALA A 135 0.82 6.66 -31.24
CA ALA A 135 1.00 5.71 -30.15
C ALA A 135 -0.15 4.69 -30.10
N ALA A 136 0.17 3.48 -29.64
CA ALA A 136 -0.79 2.46 -29.24
C ALA A 136 -0.62 2.17 -27.74
N LEU A 137 -1.66 2.37 -26.97
CA LEU A 137 -1.66 2.31 -25.51
C LEU A 137 -2.50 1.14 -25.03
N TRP A 138 -1.97 0.38 -24.08
CA TRP A 138 -2.75 -0.66 -23.41
C TRP A 138 -3.71 -0.03 -22.40
N LEU A 139 -4.99 -0.38 -22.53
CA LEU A 139 -6.08 0.11 -21.71
C LEU A 139 -6.79 -1.04 -20.99
N HIS A 140 -7.18 -0.80 -19.73
CA HIS A 140 -7.98 -1.73 -18.93
C HIS A 140 -9.43 -1.23 -18.80
N PRO A 141 -10.45 -2.06 -19.10
CA PRO A 141 -11.85 -1.62 -19.14
C PRO A 141 -12.53 -1.50 -17.77
N THR A 142 -12.12 -2.28 -16.76
CA THR A 142 -12.87 -2.39 -15.50
C THR A 142 -12.12 -1.99 -14.23
N ARG A 143 -10.78 -1.99 -14.24
CA ARG A 143 -9.93 -1.68 -13.08
C ARG A 143 -9.35 -0.28 -13.16
N GLY A 144 -8.90 0.24 -12.02
CA GLY A 144 -8.23 1.54 -11.90
C GLY A 144 -9.17 2.75 -11.99
N PRO A 145 -8.63 3.97 -12.14
CA PRO A 145 -9.40 5.21 -12.10
C PRO A 145 -10.35 5.38 -13.28
N ARG A 146 -10.12 4.65 -14.38
CA ARG A 146 -10.91 4.68 -15.62
C ARG A 146 -11.13 6.12 -16.13
N SER A 147 -10.03 6.83 -16.36
CA SER A 147 -10.03 8.26 -16.77
C SER A 147 -9.88 8.49 -18.28
N VAL A 148 -9.61 7.45 -19.07
CA VAL A 148 -9.41 7.54 -20.52
C VAL A 148 -10.71 7.23 -21.25
N GLU A 149 -11.06 7.99 -22.29
CA GLU A 149 -12.15 7.65 -23.21
C GLU A 149 -11.60 7.31 -24.59
N MET A 150 -12.22 6.33 -25.25
CA MET A 150 -11.92 6.01 -26.64
C MET A 150 -13.17 5.65 -27.43
N ARG A 151 -13.14 5.87 -28.74
CA ARG A 151 -14.20 5.49 -29.68
C ARG A 151 -13.59 4.74 -30.85
N ARG A 152 -14.07 3.53 -31.13
CA ARG A 152 -13.57 2.68 -32.23
C ARG A 152 -12.03 2.52 -32.22
N GLY A 153 -11.47 2.32 -31.02
CA GLY A 153 -10.03 2.16 -30.81
C GLY A 153 -9.20 3.45 -30.87
N LEU A 154 -9.81 4.62 -31.10
CA LEU A 154 -9.12 5.92 -31.06
C LEU A 154 -9.40 6.62 -29.73
N ILE A 155 -8.34 7.05 -29.04
CA ILE A 155 -8.44 7.78 -27.78
C ILE A 155 -8.96 9.20 -28.06
N SER A 156 -9.93 9.64 -27.28
CA SER A 156 -10.50 11.00 -27.37
C SER A 156 -10.03 11.91 -26.23
N THR A 157 -9.81 11.37 -25.03
CA THR A 157 -9.30 12.12 -23.88
C THR A 157 -8.66 11.19 -22.85
N PHE A 158 -7.71 11.73 -22.08
CA PHE A 158 -7.12 11.08 -20.89
C PHE A 158 -7.70 11.61 -19.57
N ASN A 159 -8.58 12.60 -19.64
CA ASN A 159 -9.22 13.25 -18.51
C ASN A 159 -10.74 13.26 -18.71
N SER A 160 -11.35 12.07 -18.58
CA SER A 160 -12.80 11.90 -18.62
C SER A 160 -13.47 12.71 -17.51
N ARG A 161 -14.59 13.36 -17.83
CA ARG A 161 -15.45 14.03 -16.83
C ARG A 161 -16.37 13.05 -16.09
N ARG A 162 -16.38 11.78 -16.51
CA ARG A 162 -17.25 10.72 -15.98
C ARG A 162 -16.43 9.44 -15.69
N PRO A 163 -15.31 9.57 -14.94
CA PRO A 163 -14.41 8.44 -14.70
C PRO A 163 -15.15 7.29 -14.01
N GLY A 164 -14.84 6.07 -14.40
CA GLY A 164 -15.46 4.88 -13.80
C GLY A 164 -16.81 4.48 -14.39
N THR A 165 -17.30 5.16 -15.41
CA THR A 165 -18.54 4.80 -16.13
C THR A 165 -18.25 3.91 -17.35
N ALA A 166 -19.29 3.31 -17.93
CA ALA A 166 -19.14 2.52 -19.16
C ALA A 166 -18.55 3.37 -20.30
N GLY A 167 -17.59 2.80 -21.04
CA GLY A 167 -16.84 3.51 -22.08
C GLY A 167 -15.65 4.33 -21.56
N THR A 168 -15.30 4.20 -20.28
CA THR A 168 -14.07 4.76 -19.69
C THR A 168 -13.08 3.66 -19.32
N TYR A 169 -11.79 3.95 -19.44
CA TYR A 169 -10.70 2.98 -19.37
C TYR A 169 -9.51 3.50 -18.57
N THR A 170 -8.73 2.60 -18.00
CA THR A 170 -7.48 2.94 -17.31
C THR A 170 -6.30 2.74 -18.24
N PHE A 171 -5.41 3.72 -18.35
CA PHE A 171 -4.12 3.52 -19.02
C PHE A 171 -3.22 2.62 -18.16
N CYS A 172 -2.78 1.50 -18.73
CA CYS A 172 -2.04 0.47 -18.00
C CYS A 172 -0.56 0.79 -17.76
N GLY A 173 -0.06 1.93 -18.24
CA GLY A 173 1.37 2.28 -18.11
C GLY A 173 2.29 1.52 -19.07
N LEU A 174 1.75 0.97 -20.18
CA LEU A 174 2.51 0.33 -21.24
C LEU A 174 2.01 0.81 -22.60
N HIS A 175 2.92 1.26 -23.45
CA HIS A 175 2.58 1.70 -24.80
C HIS A 175 3.73 1.56 -25.80
N LEU A 176 3.36 1.47 -27.07
CA LEU A 176 4.26 1.59 -28.21
C LEU A 176 4.11 2.99 -28.80
N ILE A 177 5.22 3.70 -28.97
CA ILE A 177 5.20 5.10 -29.38
C ILE A 177 6.14 5.40 -30.54
N SER A 178 5.73 6.36 -31.38
CA SER A 178 6.58 6.94 -32.41
C SER A 178 7.45 8.06 -31.81
N PRO A 179 8.72 8.20 -32.23
CA PRO A 179 9.58 9.32 -31.84
C PRO A 179 8.99 10.70 -32.12
N ALA A 180 8.06 10.80 -33.08
CA ALA A 180 7.36 12.04 -33.39
C ALA A 180 6.53 12.60 -32.20
N ILE A 181 6.30 11.82 -31.13
CA ILE A 181 5.67 12.32 -29.91
C ILE A 181 6.51 13.41 -29.25
N GLY A 182 7.83 13.45 -29.50
CA GLY A 182 8.74 14.45 -28.95
C GLY A 182 8.33 15.89 -29.26
N ARG A 183 7.65 16.12 -30.39
CA ARG A 183 7.12 17.46 -30.79
C ARG A 183 6.03 17.99 -29.86
N TYR A 184 5.45 17.12 -29.04
CA TYR A 184 4.34 17.44 -28.15
C TYR A 184 4.76 17.38 -26.68
N LEU A 185 6.02 17.12 -26.37
CA LEU A 185 6.49 17.11 -24.98
C LEU A 185 6.55 18.54 -24.44
N PRO A 186 5.87 18.85 -23.33
CA PRO A 186 6.08 20.12 -22.63
C PRO A 186 7.53 20.24 -22.16
N ALA A 187 8.04 21.47 -22.10
CA ALA A 187 9.35 21.74 -21.53
C ALA A 187 9.36 21.46 -20.02
N GLY A 188 10.45 20.87 -19.52
CA GLY A 188 10.66 20.63 -18.09
C GLY A 188 9.88 19.44 -17.54
N SER A 189 9.55 19.51 -16.24
CA SER A 189 8.86 18.41 -15.55
C SER A 189 7.43 18.25 -16.05
N SER A 190 7.11 17.07 -16.59
CA SER A 190 5.79 16.80 -17.19
C SER A 190 5.43 15.32 -17.19
N SER A 191 4.14 15.03 -17.35
CA SER A 191 3.63 13.67 -17.60
C SER A 191 3.54 13.40 -19.09
N ILE A 192 3.80 12.15 -19.51
CA ILE A 192 3.57 11.70 -20.89
C ILE A 192 2.11 11.91 -21.34
N ILE A 193 1.17 11.90 -20.39
CA ILE A 193 -0.25 12.21 -20.65
C ILE A 193 -0.44 13.64 -21.17
N ALA A 194 0.37 14.60 -20.72
CA ALA A 194 0.31 15.97 -21.23
C ALA A 194 0.71 16.02 -22.71
N ALA A 195 1.74 15.25 -23.10
CA ALA A 195 2.14 15.15 -24.51
C ALA A 195 1.06 14.51 -25.38
N TYR A 196 0.38 13.49 -24.86
CA TYR A 196 -0.75 12.90 -25.56
C TYR A 196 -1.93 13.85 -25.70
N ALA A 197 -2.25 14.65 -24.68
CA ALA A 197 -3.29 15.67 -24.78
C ALA A 197 -2.97 16.70 -25.88
N LEU A 198 -1.72 17.16 -25.95
CA LEU A 198 -1.26 18.07 -27.00
C LEU A 198 -1.29 17.43 -28.39
N ALA A 199 -0.90 16.16 -28.51
CA ALA A 199 -0.99 15.41 -29.76
C ALA A 199 -2.44 15.24 -30.24
N LEU A 200 -3.38 14.95 -29.33
CA LEU A 200 -4.81 14.89 -29.65
C LEU A 200 -5.35 16.23 -30.12
N ALA A 201 -4.98 17.34 -29.45
CA ALA A 201 -5.34 18.69 -29.86
C ALA A 201 -4.83 19.02 -31.28
N ALA A 202 -3.64 18.53 -31.63
CA ALA A 202 -3.07 18.60 -32.97
C ALA A 202 -3.62 17.54 -33.95
N ARG A 203 -4.76 16.91 -33.63
CA ARG A 203 -5.46 15.90 -34.44
C ARG A 203 -4.60 14.68 -34.81
N ARG A 204 -3.61 14.33 -33.97
CA ARG A 204 -2.83 13.09 -34.12
C ARG A 204 -3.64 11.90 -33.59
N ARG A 205 -3.40 10.73 -34.19
CA ARG A 205 -4.11 9.50 -33.82
C ARG A 205 -3.36 8.77 -32.70
N LEU A 206 -4.02 8.62 -31.56
CA LEU A 206 -3.59 7.73 -30.48
C LEU A 206 -4.60 6.58 -30.40
N ARG A 207 -4.12 5.35 -30.32
CA ARG A 207 -4.97 4.17 -30.27
C ARG A 207 -4.97 3.56 -28.89
N GLY A 208 -6.15 3.19 -28.42
CA GLY A 208 -6.35 2.44 -27.19
C GLY A 208 -6.63 0.98 -27.54
N VAL A 209 -5.97 0.06 -26.84
CA VAL A 209 -6.11 -1.38 -27.05
C VAL A 209 -6.47 -2.04 -25.74
N CYS A 210 -7.64 -2.68 -25.69
CA CYS A 210 -7.99 -3.59 -24.61
C CYS A 210 -7.51 -4.99 -25.00
N LEU A 211 -6.85 -5.70 -24.07
CA LEU A 211 -6.27 -7.01 -24.33
C LEU A 211 -6.99 -8.07 -23.48
N PRO A 212 -8.05 -8.73 -23.99
CA PRO A 212 -8.66 -9.88 -23.32
C PRO A 212 -7.60 -10.98 -23.09
N GLY A 213 -7.70 -11.69 -21.97
CA GLY A 213 -6.76 -12.77 -21.63
C GLY A 213 -5.38 -12.29 -21.14
N SER A 214 -5.11 -10.99 -21.14
CA SER A 214 -3.93 -10.41 -20.50
C SER A 214 -4.13 -10.21 -18.99
N TYR A 215 -3.03 -10.01 -18.28
CA TYR A 215 -3.02 -9.71 -16.85
C TYR A 215 -2.30 -8.41 -16.57
N TRP A 216 -2.93 -7.55 -15.77
CA TRP A 216 -2.40 -6.26 -15.33
C TRP A 216 -2.72 -6.02 -13.86
N ALA A 217 -1.71 -5.57 -13.11
CA ALA A 217 -1.89 -5.04 -11.77
C ALA A 217 -1.01 -3.80 -11.54
N ASP A 218 -1.60 -2.71 -11.03
CA ASP A 218 -0.87 -1.56 -10.48
C ASP A 218 -0.44 -1.86 -9.04
N VAL A 219 0.86 -2.02 -8.84
CA VAL A 219 1.46 -2.30 -7.53
C VAL A 219 1.75 -0.98 -6.81
N GLY A 220 0.73 -0.14 -6.64
CA GLY A 220 0.83 1.17 -6.03
C GLY A 220 0.80 1.20 -4.49
N THR A 221 0.28 0.14 -3.85
CA THR A 221 0.05 0.09 -2.40
C THR A 221 0.33 -1.32 -1.83
N PRO A 222 0.54 -1.48 -0.50
CA PRO A 222 0.71 -2.79 0.11
C PRO A 222 -0.47 -3.74 -0.17
N ALA A 223 -1.69 -3.20 -0.21
CA ALA A 223 -2.89 -3.98 -0.49
C ALA A 223 -2.91 -4.49 -1.94
N SER A 224 -2.68 -3.62 -2.93
CA SER A 224 -2.65 -4.02 -4.34
C SER A 224 -1.46 -4.95 -4.67
N TYR A 225 -0.35 -4.81 -3.96
CA TYR A 225 0.78 -5.74 -4.05
C TYR A 225 0.46 -7.15 -3.55
N LEU A 226 -0.24 -7.28 -2.42
CA LEU A 226 -0.73 -8.57 -1.91
C LEU A 226 -1.78 -9.18 -2.83
N GLU A 227 -2.69 -8.34 -3.35
CA GLU A 227 -3.72 -8.77 -4.29
C GLU A 227 -3.10 -9.32 -5.58
N ALA A 228 -2.11 -8.62 -6.15
CA ALA A 228 -1.40 -9.10 -7.33
C ALA A 228 -0.75 -10.47 -7.11
N HIS A 229 -0.15 -10.70 -5.93
CA HIS A 229 0.38 -12.03 -5.59
C HIS A 229 -0.70 -13.10 -5.55
N ALA A 230 -1.85 -12.78 -4.94
CA ALA A 230 -2.98 -13.69 -4.84
C ALA A 230 -3.54 -14.06 -6.22
N GLU A 231 -3.67 -13.08 -7.11
CA GLU A 231 -4.19 -13.27 -8.47
C GLU A 231 -3.25 -14.11 -9.34
N ALA A 232 -1.94 -13.89 -9.24
CA ALA A 232 -0.92 -14.72 -9.90
C ALA A 232 -0.98 -16.17 -9.39
N TRP A 233 -1.10 -16.38 -8.07
CA TRP A 233 -1.27 -17.72 -7.49
C TRP A 233 -2.56 -18.39 -7.94
N GLN A 234 -3.67 -17.67 -7.91
CA GLN A 234 -4.95 -18.18 -8.40
C GLN A 234 -4.86 -18.54 -9.89
N GLY A 235 -4.20 -17.70 -10.68
CA GLY A 235 -3.95 -17.98 -12.09
C GLY A 235 -3.15 -19.26 -12.29
N LEU A 236 -2.11 -19.49 -11.49
CA LEU A 236 -1.35 -20.73 -11.50
C LEU A 236 -2.25 -21.94 -11.20
N GLN A 237 -3.09 -21.87 -10.16
CA GLN A 237 -4.00 -22.96 -9.81
C GLN A 237 -5.05 -23.25 -10.90
N GLN A 238 -5.40 -22.24 -11.70
CA GLN A 238 -6.41 -22.31 -12.76
C GLN A 238 -5.80 -22.53 -14.16
N GLY A 239 -4.46 -22.64 -14.29
CA GLY A 239 -3.80 -22.76 -15.58
C GLY A 239 -3.89 -21.51 -16.47
N LEU A 240 -4.13 -20.33 -15.88
CA LEU A 240 -4.23 -19.07 -16.61
C LEU A 240 -2.83 -18.48 -16.89
N PRO A 241 -2.65 -17.69 -17.97
CA PRO A 241 -1.36 -17.10 -18.34
C PRO A 241 -0.62 -16.43 -17.18
N ARG A 242 -1.33 -15.60 -16.38
CA ARG A 242 -0.79 -14.92 -15.19
C ARG A 242 -0.13 -15.84 -14.15
N GLY A 243 -0.43 -17.13 -14.18
CA GLY A 243 0.23 -18.15 -13.37
C GLY A 243 1.72 -18.32 -13.67
N ARG A 244 2.16 -17.97 -14.89
CA ARG A 244 3.58 -17.98 -15.31
C ARG A 244 4.45 -17.02 -14.52
N LEU A 245 3.84 -16.00 -13.90
CA LEU A 245 4.52 -15.07 -13.00
C LEU A 245 4.98 -15.75 -11.69
N VAL A 246 4.44 -16.93 -11.37
CA VAL A 246 4.85 -17.75 -10.23
C VAL A 246 5.86 -18.80 -10.68
N SER A 247 7.14 -18.52 -10.50
CA SER A 247 8.22 -19.43 -10.90
C SER A 247 8.13 -20.80 -10.22
N ALA A 248 8.60 -21.86 -10.90
CA ALA A 248 8.66 -23.20 -10.33
C ALA A 248 9.45 -23.26 -9.01
N ALA A 249 10.55 -22.50 -8.91
CA ALA A 249 11.33 -22.38 -7.68
C ALA A 249 10.52 -21.77 -6.52
N ALA A 250 9.66 -20.78 -6.79
CA ALA A 250 8.79 -20.20 -5.77
C ALA A 250 7.72 -21.20 -5.30
N GLN A 251 7.14 -21.98 -6.23
CA GLN A 251 6.18 -23.04 -5.90
C GLN A 251 6.82 -24.12 -5.03
N GLN A 252 8.01 -24.59 -5.42
CA GLN A 252 8.77 -25.60 -4.67
C GLN A 252 9.09 -25.10 -3.26
N ARG A 253 9.48 -23.83 -3.11
CA ARG A 253 9.78 -23.23 -1.81
C ARG A 253 8.55 -23.20 -0.89
N GLN A 254 7.38 -22.84 -1.41
CA GLN A 254 6.13 -22.90 -0.63
C GLN A 254 5.83 -24.34 -0.16
N ARG A 255 5.88 -25.31 -1.08
CA ARG A 255 5.64 -26.74 -0.78
C ARG A 255 6.62 -27.29 0.26
N ALA A 256 7.90 -26.92 0.15
CA ALA A 256 8.93 -27.33 1.10
C ALA A 256 8.63 -26.86 2.53
N TRP A 257 8.12 -25.63 2.70
CA TRP A 257 7.73 -25.13 4.02
C TRP A 257 6.45 -25.78 4.55
N GLN A 258 5.49 -26.09 3.69
CA GLN A 258 4.32 -26.90 4.08
C GLN A 258 4.77 -28.27 4.63
N GLY A 259 5.69 -28.94 3.94
CA GLY A 259 6.27 -30.22 4.40
C GLY A 259 7.02 -30.14 5.73
N ARG A 260 7.52 -28.95 6.12
CA ARG A 260 8.16 -28.69 7.42
C ARG A 260 7.18 -28.36 8.55
N GLY A 261 5.88 -28.54 8.34
CA GLY A 261 4.84 -28.31 9.34
C GLY A 261 4.43 -26.84 9.50
N VAL A 262 4.65 -26.01 8.47
CA VAL A 262 4.07 -24.67 8.36
C VAL A 262 2.68 -24.78 7.74
N ARG A 263 1.67 -24.19 8.39
CA ARG A 263 0.31 -24.18 7.83
C ARG A 263 0.17 -23.00 6.88
N ILE A 264 -0.06 -23.28 5.60
CA ILE A 264 -0.22 -22.24 4.58
C ILE A 264 -1.63 -22.35 3.98
N GLN A 265 -2.42 -21.29 4.13
CA GLN A 265 -3.75 -21.15 3.54
C GLN A 265 -3.70 -20.14 2.38
N GLY A 266 -4.18 -20.53 1.20
CA GLY A 266 -4.01 -19.74 -0.01
C GLY A 266 -2.57 -19.77 -0.50
N PHE A 267 -1.86 -18.64 -0.39
CA PHE A 267 -0.50 -18.49 -0.92
C PHE A 267 0.48 -17.99 0.15
N ALA A 268 1.75 -18.35 0.00
CA ALA A 268 2.88 -17.75 0.69
C ALA A 268 4.03 -17.53 -0.30
N ALA A 269 4.26 -16.27 -0.68
CA ALA A 269 5.43 -15.89 -1.48
C ALA A 269 6.63 -15.74 -0.55
N ILE A 270 7.53 -16.72 -0.57
CA ILE A 270 8.63 -16.83 0.39
C ILE A 270 9.94 -16.44 -0.31
N GLY A 271 10.64 -15.45 0.22
CA GLY A 271 11.96 -15.03 -0.26
C GLY A 271 13.09 -15.99 0.11
N THR A 272 14.31 -15.61 -0.24
CA THR A 272 15.53 -16.36 0.05
C THR A 272 15.97 -16.18 1.51
N GLY A 273 16.52 -17.22 2.13
CA GLY A 273 17.02 -17.16 3.51
C GLY A 273 15.94 -16.97 4.59
N VAL A 274 14.66 -17.02 4.22
CA VAL A 274 13.54 -16.98 5.17
C VAL A 274 13.57 -18.18 6.10
N ARG A 275 13.31 -17.99 7.39
CA ARG A 275 13.20 -19.04 8.39
C ARG A 275 11.82 -19.01 9.03
N ILE A 276 11.11 -20.12 8.99
CA ILE A 276 9.77 -20.26 9.59
C ILE A 276 9.81 -21.43 10.57
N ALA A 277 9.49 -21.17 11.83
CA ALA A 277 9.41 -22.23 12.83
C ALA A 277 8.16 -23.11 12.62
N LYS A 278 8.26 -24.39 12.99
CA LYS A 278 7.15 -25.36 12.94
C LYS A 278 5.92 -24.82 13.68
N GLY A 279 4.74 -25.02 13.08
CA GLY A 279 3.46 -24.58 13.67
C GLY A 279 3.09 -23.13 13.40
N ALA A 280 3.91 -22.34 12.71
CA ALA A 280 3.50 -21.03 12.19
C ALA A 280 2.35 -21.17 11.17
N ARG A 281 1.50 -20.14 11.10
CA ARG A 281 0.34 -20.07 10.20
C ARG A 281 0.49 -18.89 9.27
N LEU A 282 0.45 -19.14 7.97
CA LEU A 282 0.51 -18.14 6.91
C LEU A 282 -0.78 -18.20 6.11
N SER A 283 -1.42 -17.07 5.89
CA SER A 283 -2.59 -16.93 5.02
C SER A 283 -2.39 -15.73 4.12
N GLN A 284 -2.25 -15.94 2.81
CA GLN A 284 -2.01 -14.86 1.84
C GLN A 284 -0.84 -13.94 2.25
N ALA A 285 0.34 -14.53 2.42
CA ALA A 285 1.50 -13.86 3.00
C ALA A 285 2.62 -13.64 1.98
N VAL A 286 3.33 -12.51 2.09
CA VAL A 286 4.57 -12.25 1.36
C VAL A 286 5.69 -12.07 2.38
N LEU A 287 6.72 -12.91 2.31
CA LEU A 287 7.87 -12.88 3.21
C LEU A 287 9.11 -12.51 2.39
N TRP A 288 9.67 -11.34 2.63
CA TRP A 288 10.90 -10.89 1.98
C TRP A 288 12.14 -11.58 2.57
N ASP A 289 13.26 -11.43 1.87
CA ASP A 289 14.49 -12.16 2.16
C ASP A 289 14.95 -12.03 3.62
N GLY A 290 15.33 -13.18 4.20
CA GLY A 290 15.83 -13.28 5.56
C GLY A 290 14.78 -13.08 6.66
N ALA A 291 13.49 -12.93 6.34
CA ALA A 291 12.42 -12.83 7.35
C ALA A 291 12.41 -14.06 8.28
N ARG A 292 12.08 -13.84 9.56
CA ARG A 292 12.10 -14.87 10.61
C ARG A 292 10.77 -14.92 11.32
N ILE A 293 10.05 -16.03 11.17
CA ILE A 293 8.71 -16.23 11.69
C ILE A 293 8.75 -17.23 12.84
N ALA A 294 8.38 -16.80 14.04
CA ALA A 294 8.37 -17.63 15.24
C ALA A 294 7.28 -18.70 15.22
N SER A 295 7.39 -19.69 16.11
CA SER A 295 6.37 -20.73 16.27
C SER A 295 5.05 -20.10 16.72
N ALA A 296 3.93 -20.66 16.26
CA ALA A 296 2.58 -20.15 16.50
C ALA A 296 2.31 -18.71 16.03
N ALA A 297 3.24 -18.04 15.35
CA ALA A 297 2.98 -16.76 14.70
C ALA A 297 1.90 -16.93 13.62
N HIS A 298 1.05 -15.90 13.47
CA HIS A 298 -0.05 -15.90 12.51
C HIS A 298 0.10 -14.70 11.57
N ILE A 299 0.51 -14.96 10.34
CA ILE A 299 0.68 -13.96 9.30
C ILE A 299 -0.51 -14.07 8.36
N GLU A 300 -1.31 -13.02 8.26
CA GLU A 300 -2.57 -13.04 7.53
C GLU A 300 -2.67 -11.81 6.64
N ARG A 301 -2.77 -11.97 5.32
CA ARG A 301 -2.88 -10.85 4.37
C ARG A 301 -1.80 -9.78 4.62
N ALA A 302 -0.56 -10.23 4.81
CA ALA A 302 0.51 -9.39 5.32
C ALA A 302 1.84 -9.54 4.57
N ILE A 303 2.62 -8.46 4.58
CA ILE A 303 3.96 -8.40 4.01
C ILE A 303 4.99 -8.28 5.14
N ILE A 304 5.91 -9.23 5.21
CA ILE A 304 7.01 -9.21 6.18
C ILE A 304 8.28 -8.77 5.45
N GLY A 305 8.80 -7.60 5.82
CA GLY A 305 9.98 -7.00 5.22
C GLY A 305 11.26 -7.79 5.49
N ARG A 306 12.36 -7.37 4.84
CA ARG A 306 13.64 -8.09 4.91
C ARG A 306 14.10 -8.25 6.35
N ARG A 307 14.66 -9.42 6.67
CA ARG A 307 15.32 -9.70 7.96
C ARG A 307 14.48 -9.41 9.21
N THR A 308 13.16 -9.31 9.07
CA THR A 308 12.24 -8.91 10.14
C THR A 308 11.85 -10.10 11.00
N ASP A 309 11.91 -9.94 12.32
CA ASP A 309 11.49 -10.95 13.30
C ASP A 309 10.00 -10.77 13.65
N VAL A 310 9.20 -11.81 13.47
CA VAL A 310 7.77 -11.75 13.77
C VAL A 310 7.36 -12.79 14.79
N ARG A 311 6.67 -12.31 15.83
CA ARG A 311 6.03 -13.09 16.88
C ARG A 311 4.57 -12.68 16.99
N GLY A 312 3.67 -13.64 17.22
CA GLY A 312 2.23 -13.40 17.32
C GLY A 312 1.58 -13.10 15.97
N ARG A 313 0.50 -12.30 15.98
CA ARG A 313 -0.31 -12.00 14.79
C ARG A 313 0.16 -10.74 14.06
N VAL A 314 0.17 -10.77 12.73
CA VAL A 314 0.38 -9.62 11.83
C VAL A 314 -0.59 -9.69 10.67
N THR A 315 -1.34 -8.61 10.41
CA THR A 315 -2.45 -8.59 9.44
C THR A 315 -2.27 -7.64 8.24
N ARG A 316 -1.13 -6.95 8.14
CA ARG A 316 -0.89 -5.95 7.09
C ARG A 316 0.57 -5.88 6.67
N LEU A 317 1.45 -5.45 7.56
CA LEU A 317 2.88 -5.46 7.31
C LEU A 317 3.68 -5.44 8.61
N ALA A 318 4.90 -5.99 8.57
CA ALA A 318 5.90 -5.81 9.62
C ALA A 318 7.26 -5.57 8.97
N MET A 319 8.04 -4.65 9.53
CA MET A 319 9.35 -4.30 9.00
C MET A 319 10.32 -3.91 10.10
N ARG A 320 11.60 -4.23 9.93
CA ARG A 320 12.63 -3.93 10.92
C ARG A 320 12.93 -2.43 10.99
N ALA A 321 13.04 -1.87 12.19
CA ALA A 321 13.11 -0.42 12.38
C ALA A 321 14.37 0.22 11.77
N ASP A 322 15.53 -0.45 11.81
CA ASP A 322 16.77 0.03 11.18
C ASP A 322 16.68 0.14 9.65
N LEU A 323 15.77 -0.60 9.00
CA LEU A 323 15.50 -0.50 7.56
C LEU A 323 14.55 0.65 7.22
N ILE A 324 13.79 1.13 8.21
CA ILE A 324 12.97 2.35 8.13
C ILE A 324 13.82 3.58 8.45
N LEU A 325 14.78 3.41 9.38
CA LEU A 325 15.69 4.42 9.90
C LEU A 325 17.16 4.06 9.58
N PRO A 326 17.57 3.93 8.31
CA PRO A 326 18.99 3.74 8.04
C PRO A 326 19.76 4.96 8.58
N PRO A 327 21.03 4.83 9.01
CA PRO A 327 21.77 5.91 9.68
C PRO A 327 21.72 7.25 8.96
N ALA A 328 21.79 7.23 7.62
CA ALA A 328 21.71 8.41 6.75
C ALA A 328 20.29 9.04 6.65
N GLN A 329 19.25 8.35 7.11
CA GLN A 329 17.84 8.77 7.03
C GLN A 329 17.17 8.77 8.41
N ARG A 330 17.92 8.93 9.51
CA ARG A 330 17.33 9.12 10.85
C ARG A 330 16.39 10.34 10.92
N SER A 331 16.58 11.31 10.01
CA SER A 331 15.68 12.44 9.82
C SER A 331 14.35 12.09 9.12
N ALA A 332 14.22 10.90 8.51
CA ALA A 332 13.02 10.51 7.78
C ALA A 332 11.84 10.14 8.69
N ASP A 333 12.12 9.66 9.91
CA ASP A 333 11.12 9.45 10.96
C ASP A 333 11.73 9.74 12.35
N PRO A 334 11.85 11.02 12.72
CA PRO A 334 12.50 11.42 13.96
C PRO A 334 11.73 10.93 15.21
N GLN A 335 10.41 10.76 15.10
CA GLN A 335 9.59 10.28 16.20
C GLN A 335 9.91 8.82 16.52
N LEU A 336 10.01 7.95 15.50
CA LEU A 336 10.40 6.55 15.71
C LEU A 336 11.80 6.45 16.30
N ALA A 337 12.75 7.23 15.80
CA ALA A 337 14.13 7.25 16.31
C ALA A 337 14.18 7.64 17.81
N LEU A 338 13.46 8.70 18.18
CA LEU A 338 13.36 9.15 19.57
C LEU A 338 12.64 8.13 20.46
N ALA A 339 11.54 7.52 19.98
CA ALA A 339 10.82 6.49 20.71
C ALA A 339 11.74 5.32 21.07
N LEU A 340 12.48 4.79 20.10
CA LEU A 340 13.41 3.68 20.33
C LEU A 340 14.56 4.04 21.27
N ALA A 341 15.11 5.26 21.14
CA ALA A 341 16.14 5.75 22.05
C ALA A 341 15.64 5.83 23.50
N ARG A 342 14.42 6.35 23.71
CA ARG A 342 13.81 6.45 25.06
C ARG A 342 13.46 5.09 25.65
N LEU A 343 13.03 4.13 24.82
CA LEU A 343 12.80 2.74 25.23
C LEU A 343 14.11 1.95 25.42
N ARG A 344 15.26 2.48 24.98
CA ARG A 344 16.55 1.77 24.91
C ARG A 344 16.49 0.49 24.08
N TRP A 345 15.73 0.53 22.98
CA TRP A 345 15.57 -0.61 22.08
C TRP A 345 16.45 -0.46 20.85
N ASP A 346 17.24 -1.51 20.56
CA ASP A 346 18.09 -1.57 19.37
C ASP A 346 17.22 -1.65 18.09
N PRO A 347 17.26 -0.65 17.19
CA PRO A 347 16.45 -0.63 15.98
C PRO A 347 16.62 -1.86 15.08
N ALA A 348 17.80 -2.51 15.10
CA ALA A 348 18.07 -3.70 14.31
C ALA A 348 17.36 -4.96 14.82
N LYS A 349 16.71 -4.88 15.98
CA LYS A 349 15.94 -5.96 16.62
C LYS A 349 14.48 -5.58 16.86
N VAL A 350 14.06 -4.40 16.44
CA VAL A 350 12.68 -3.91 16.57
C VAL A 350 11.91 -4.18 15.30
N SER A 351 10.75 -4.80 15.43
CA SER A 351 9.76 -4.91 14.36
C SER A 351 8.69 -3.84 14.51
N VAL A 352 8.51 -3.05 13.46
CA VAL A 352 7.54 -1.97 13.32
C VAL A 352 6.33 -2.49 12.55
N ILE A 353 5.16 -2.39 13.16
CA ILE A 353 3.89 -2.95 12.68
C ILE A 353 2.85 -1.82 12.68
N PRO A 354 2.71 -1.06 11.59
CA PRO A 354 1.72 0.00 11.47
C PRO A 354 0.29 -0.56 11.48
N PHE A 355 -0.60 0.09 12.21
CA PHE A 355 -2.03 -0.19 12.13
C PHE A 355 -2.63 0.38 10.83
N ALA A 356 -3.84 -0.08 10.49
CA ALA A 356 -4.60 0.54 9.40
C ALA A 356 -4.95 2.00 9.74
N ALA A 357 -5.03 2.83 8.70
CA ALA A 357 -5.52 4.21 8.84
C ALA A 357 -6.93 4.19 9.46
N ARG A 358 -7.20 5.17 10.31
CA ARG A 358 -8.48 5.35 11.01
C ARG A 358 -9.05 6.71 10.62
N GLY A 359 -10.29 7.02 11.02
CA GLY A 359 -10.92 8.33 10.77
C GLY A 359 -10.30 9.51 11.53
N SER A 360 -9.04 9.41 11.95
CA SER A 360 -8.30 10.38 12.74
C SER A 360 -6.89 10.52 12.16
N GLU A 361 -6.30 11.70 12.26
CA GLU A 361 -4.91 11.96 11.86
C GLU A 361 -3.87 11.26 12.75
N ARG A 362 -4.32 10.59 13.82
CA ARG A 362 -3.45 9.80 14.68
C ARG A 362 -2.99 8.53 13.97
N VAL A 363 -1.68 8.31 13.99
CA VAL A 363 -1.06 7.10 13.45
C VAL A 363 -0.63 6.23 14.62
N PHE A 364 -1.15 5.01 14.66
CA PHE A 364 -0.77 4.01 15.65
C PHE A 364 0.20 3.03 15.01
N THR A 365 1.26 2.70 15.74
CA THR A 365 2.30 1.78 15.30
C THR A 365 2.71 0.88 16.46
N ARG A 366 2.58 -0.43 16.28
CA ARG A 366 3.08 -1.40 17.27
C ARG A 366 4.57 -1.62 17.04
N LEU A 367 5.34 -1.54 18.11
CA LEU A 367 6.76 -1.85 18.16
C LEU A 367 6.93 -3.15 18.94
N LYS A 368 7.68 -4.11 18.39
CA LYS A 368 8.03 -5.36 19.08
C LYS A 368 9.53 -5.49 19.22
N TYR A 369 10.00 -5.76 20.44
CA TYR A 369 11.39 -5.99 20.77
C TYR A 369 11.53 -7.21 21.69
N ALA A 370 12.08 -8.30 21.16
CA ALA A 370 12.11 -9.59 21.85
C ALA A 370 10.71 -10.01 22.38
N LYS A 371 10.52 -10.09 23.70
CA LYS A 371 9.24 -10.42 24.33
C LYS A 371 8.41 -9.19 24.69
N ALA A 372 8.99 -7.99 24.62
CA ALA A 372 8.32 -6.74 24.92
C ALA A 372 7.62 -6.17 23.67
N SER A 373 6.56 -5.42 23.90
CA SER A 373 5.90 -4.62 22.87
C SER A 373 5.33 -3.32 23.44
N ALA A 374 5.17 -2.34 22.57
CA ALA A 374 4.65 -1.02 22.89
C ALA A 374 3.86 -0.47 21.70
N ILE A 375 2.93 0.45 21.96
CA ILE A 375 2.19 1.17 20.93
C ILE A 375 2.69 2.62 20.89
N MET A 376 3.33 2.98 19.78
CA MET A 376 3.65 4.36 19.46
C MET A 376 2.44 5.03 18.80
N ILE A 377 2.14 6.25 19.23
CA ILE A 377 1.02 7.05 18.76
C ILE A 377 1.57 8.40 18.34
N SER A 378 1.53 8.67 17.04
CA SER A 378 1.88 9.97 16.45
C SER A 378 0.60 10.75 16.18
N TYR A 379 0.61 12.06 16.38
CA TYR A 379 -0.58 12.89 16.23
C TYR A 379 -0.26 14.28 15.68
N SER A 380 -1.30 15.01 15.25
CA SER A 380 -1.21 16.42 14.83
C SER A 380 -1.79 17.33 15.92
N THR A 381 -1.30 18.57 15.99
CA THR A 381 -1.89 19.63 16.84
C THR A 381 -2.99 20.42 16.15
N GLN A 382 -3.33 20.10 14.89
CA GLN A 382 -4.43 20.76 14.17
C GLN A 382 -5.76 20.59 14.89
N ARG A 383 -5.94 19.45 15.57
CA ARG A 383 -7.06 19.23 16.50
C ARG A 383 -6.54 19.25 17.92
N ARG A 384 -7.02 20.21 18.72
CA ARG A 384 -6.64 20.37 20.14
C ARG A 384 -6.80 19.09 20.96
N GLU A 385 -7.87 18.33 20.70
CA GLU A 385 -8.17 17.05 21.37
C GLU A 385 -7.03 16.01 21.32
N ASN A 386 -6.20 16.04 20.27
CA ASN A 386 -5.09 15.11 20.13
C ASN A 386 -4.00 15.34 21.19
N THR A 387 -3.88 16.56 21.71
CA THR A 387 -2.89 16.93 22.73
C THR A 387 -3.26 16.46 24.13
N LEU A 388 -4.53 16.10 24.35
CA LEU A 388 -5.06 15.76 25.68
C LEU A 388 -4.77 14.31 26.11
N TYR A 389 -4.33 13.46 25.17
CA TYR A 389 -4.19 12.00 25.39
C TYR A 389 -3.33 11.65 26.61
N ALA A 390 -2.16 12.26 26.72
CA ALA A 390 -1.21 11.93 27.79
C ALA A 390 -1.74 12.37 29.16
N ALA A 391 -2.27 13.59 29.28
CA ALA A 391 -2.84 14.10 30.53
C ALA A 391 -4.06 13.28 30.99
N GLN A 392 -4.97 12.96 30.06
CA GLN A 392 -6.14 12.14 30.35
C GLN A 392 -5.73 10.72 30.75
N THR A 393 -4.76 10.11 30.07
CA THR A 393 -4.26 8.77 30.43
C THR A 393 -3.65 8.75 31.83
N ARG A 394 -2.83 9.75 32.20
CA ARG A 394 -2.28 9.88 33.56
C ARG A 394 -3.37 10.05 34.61
N PHE A 395 -4.41 10.83 34.30
CA PHE A 395 -5.57 10.96 35.19
C PHE A 395 -6.27 9.62 35.39
N LEU A 396 -6.54 8.87 34.32
CA LEU A 396 -7.18 7.56 34.41
C LEU A 396 -6.31 6.56 35.18
N GLN A 397 -4.98 6.59 35.00
CA GLN A 397 -4.02 5.76 35.76
C GLN A 397 -4.00 6.05 37.26
N SER A 398 -4.26 7.31 37.65
CA SER A 398 -4.31 7.68 39.07
C SER A 398 -5.58 7.21 39.78
N LEU A 399 -6.50 6.61 39.04
CA LEU A 399 -7.74 6.01 39.51
C LEU A 399 -7.61 4.49 39.38
N PRO A 400 -8.46 3.69 40.05
CA PRO A 400 -8.37 2.22 40.02
C PRO A 400 -8.90 1.64 38.68
N TRP A 401 -8.47 2.20 37.55
CA TRP A 401 -8.89 1.82 36.22
C TRP A 401 -7.76 1.19 35.42
N PRO A 402 -8.02 0.05 34.75
CA PRO A 402 -7.03 -0.62 33.93
C PRO A 402 -6.89 0.12 32.60
N VAL A 403 -5.95 1.07 32.53
CA VAL A 403 -5.57 1.76 31.29
C VAL A 403 -4.08 1.52 30.98
N PRO A 404 -3.67 1.54 29.70
CA PRO A 404 -2.27 1.33 29.32
C PRO A 404 -1.32 2.29 30.02
N ALA A 405 -0.17 1.80 30.49
CA ALA A 405 0.90 2.64 31.01
C ALA A 405 1.45 3.60 29.93
N ILE A 406 1.80 4.84 30.30
CA ILE A 406 2.58 5.72 29.40
C ILE A 406 4.05 5.40 29.61
N LEU A 407 4.73 4.98 28.55
CA LEU A 407 6.16 4.65 28.57
C LEU A 407 7.02 5.84 28.16
N VAL A 408 6.54 6.64 27.20
CA VAL A 408 7.22 7.84 26.68
C VAL A 408 6.15 8.89 26.35
N ASP A 409 6.38 10.15 26.70
CA ASP A 409 5.53 11.29 26.32
C ASP A 409 6.42 12.42 25.80
N MET A 410 6.22 12.80 24.54
CA MET A 410 7.04 13.77 23.81
C MET A 410 6.13 14.76 23.06
N PRO A 411 5.45 15.68 23.78
CA PRO A 411 4.47 16.58 23.19
C PRO A 411 5.08 17.56 22.18
N ALA A 412 6.31 18.01 22.41
CA ALA A 412 7.03 18.88 21.48
C ALA A 412 7.31 18.20 20.12
N GLN A 413 7.40 16.87 20.11
CA GLN A 413 7.56 16.06 18.91
C GLN A 413 6.26 15.37 18.49
N GLN A 414 5.13 15.68 19.14
CA GLN A 414 3.79 15.22 18.82
C GLN A 414 3.64 13.69 18.77
N PHE A 415 4.27 12.98 19.72
CA PHE A 415 4.07 11.54 19.88
C PHE A 415 4.09 11.09 21.34
N LEU A 416 3.50 9.93 21.59
CA LEU A 416 3.64 9.19 22.84
C LEU A 416 3.83 7.70 22.57
N VAL A 417 4.34 6.98 23.55
CA VAL A 417 4.44 5.52 23.55
C VAL A 417 3.73 4.99 24.78
N VAL A 418 2.83 4.04 24.57
CA VAL A 418 2.08 3.38 25.64
C VAL A 418 2.33 1.87 25.64
N GLU A 419 1.99 1.23 26.75
CA GLU A 419 1.97 -0.21 26.89
C GLU A 419 1.08 -0.88 25.82
N ASP A 420 1.54 -1.99 25.28
CA ASP A 420 0.77 -2.82 24.34
C ASP A 420 0.05 -3.94 25.08
N LEU A 421 -1.25 -3.76 25.32
CA LEU A 421 -2.12 -4.76 25.96
C LEU A 421 -2.54 -5.91 25.01
N GLY A 422 -2.03 -5.93 23.78
CA GLY A 422 -2.30 -6.97 22.79
C GLY A 422 -3.56 -6.73 21.96
N ASP A 423 -4.07 -7.80 21.34
CA ASP A 423 -5.15 -7.74 20.34
C ASP A 423 -6.45 -8.42 20.77
N ARG A 424 -6.50 -8.97 22.00
CA ARG A 424 -7.69 -9.68 22.49
C ARG A 424 -8.72 -8.67 22.98
N SER A 425 -9.81 -8.51 22.22
CA SER A 425 -10.96 -7.71 22.62
C SER A 425 -12.05 -8.56 23.26
N LEU A 426 -12.95 -7.91 24.01
CA LEU A 426 -14.16 -8.56 24.55
C LEU A 426 -15.04 -9.12 23.42
N GLN A 427 -15.12 -8.43 22.28
CA GLN A 427 -15.82 -8.92 21.08
C GLN A 427 -15.22 -10.22 20.56
N HIS A 428 -13.89 -10.34 20.54
CA HIS A 428 -13.21 -11.57 20.13
C HIS A 428 -13.50 -12.72 21.11
N LEU A 429 -13.52 -12.43 22.41
CA LEU A 429 -13.89 -13.42 23.43
C LEU A 429 -15.34 -13.87 23.29
N ALA A 430 -16.28 -12.95 22.98
CA ALA A 430 -17.70 -13.24 22.86
C ALA A 430 -18.03 -14.31 21.80
N GLN A 431 -17.16 -14.51 20.82
CA GLN A 431 -17.34 -15.50 19.75
C GLN A 431 -17.07 -16.95 20.18
N SER A 432 -16.36 -17.16 21.30
CA SER A 432 -15.86 -18.51 21.67
C SER A 432 -15.87 -18.80 23.16
N ALA A 433 -16.02 -17.78 24.02
CA ALA A 433 -16.02 -17.96 25.46
C ALA A 433 -17.38 -18.47 25.96
N ARG A 434 -17.34 -19.27 27.04
CA ARG A 434 -18.55 -19.73 27.73
C ARG A 434 -19.32 -18.55 28.33
N PRO A 435 -20.67 -18.61 28.40
CA PRO A 435 -21.49 -17.52 28.94
C PRO A 435 -21.02 -17.01 30.31
N ALA A 436 -20.73 -17.90 31.27
CA ALA A 436 -20.23 -17.52 32.60
C ALA A 436 -18.90 -16.73 32.58
N THR A 437 -18.02 -17.04 31.61
CA THR A 437 -16.76 -16.30 31.43
C THR A 437 -17.03 -14.90 30.88
N LEU A 438 -17.94 -14.79 29.91
CA LEU A 438 -18.35 -13.49 29.37
C LEU A 438 -19.01 -12.63 30.43
N GLU A 439 -19.94 -13.20 31.19
CA GLU A 439 -20.61 -12.49 32.28
C GLU A 439 -19.59 -11.90 33.27
N ARG A 440 -18.57 -12.66 33.68
CA ARG A 440 -17.50 -12.15 34.55
C ARG A 440 -16.79 -10.94 33.94
N TYR A 441 -16.40 -10.98 32.66
CA TYR A 441 -15.74 -9.85 32.01
C TYR A 441 -16.68 -8.64 31.85
N TYR A 442 -17.94 -8.87 31.47
CA TYR A 442 -18.94 -7.81 31.35
C TYR A 442 -19.22 -7.15 32.70
N ARG A 443 -19.30 -7.90 33.80
CA ARG A 443 -19.42 -7.35 35.16
C ARG A 443 -18.25 -6.42 35.48
N LEU A 444 -17.01 -6.80 35.18
CA LEU A 444 -15.83 -5.93 35.38
C LEU A 444 -15.91 -4.63 34.56
N VAL A 445 -16.35 -4.72 33.30
CA VAL A 445 -16.54 -3.56 32.43
C VAL A 445 -17.64 -2.65 32.98
N LEU A 446 -18.80 -3.20 33.35
CA LEU A 446 -19.93 -2.45 33.91
C LEU A 446 -19.56 -1.78 35.23
N SER A 447 -18.84 -2.46 36.11
CA SER A 447 -18.32 -1.85 37.35
C SER A 447 -17.37 -0.68 37.04
N SER A 448 -16.48 -0.83 36.06
CA SER A 448 -15.56 0.24 35.65
C SER A 448 -16.31 1.45 35.07
N LEU A 449 -17.29 1.21 34.20
CA LEU A 449 -18.15 2.26 33.62
C LEU A 449 -18.96 2.98 34.70
N TYR A 450 -19.58 2.24 35.62
CA TYR A 450 -20.32 2.82 36.73
C TYR A 450 -19.45 3.76 37.56
N GLN A 451 -18.22 3.34 37.91
CA GLN A 451 -17.27 4.20 38.64
C GLN A 451 -16.86 5.44 37.82
N LEU A 452 -16.62 5.29 36.52
CA LEU A 452 -16.29 6.39 35.61
C LEU A 452 -17.42 7.42 35.54
N HIS A 453 -18.67 6.98 35.41
CA HIS A 453 -19.83 7.86 35.35
C HIS A 453 -20.12 8.55 36.68
N GLN A 454 -20.04 7.84 37.80
CA GLN A 454 -20.33 8.44 39.11
C GLN A 454 -19.24 9.39 39.60
N ARG A 455 -17.97 9.01 39.44
CA ARG A 455 -16.85 9.69 40.09
C ARG A 455 -15.93 10.39 39.11
N GLY A 456 -15.91 9.98 37.84
CA GLY A 456 -14.96 10.48 36.84
C GLY A 456 -15.11 11.97 36.55
N ALA A 457 -16.34 12.45 36.29
CA ALA A 457 -16.57 13.87 36.00
C ALA A 457 -16.17 14.76 37.19
N SER A 458 -16.59 14.39 38.40
CA SER A 458 -16.25 15.14 39.62
C SER A 458 -14.75 15.08 39.92
N ALA A 459 -14.09 13.93 39.71
CA ALA A 459 -12.64 13.79 39.88
C ALA A 459 -11.86 14.62 38.85
N ALA A 460 -12.30 14.65 37.59
CA ALA A 460 -11.70 15.46 36.54
C ALA A 460 -11.82 16.96 36.86
N ARG A 461 -13.01 17.42 37.28
CA ARG A 461 -13.22 18.82 37.72
C ARG A 461 -12.34 19.22 38.90
N ARG A 462 -12.28 18.38 39.95
CA ARG A 462 -11.43 18.65 41.13
C ARG A 462 -9.95 18.80 40.77
N ARG A 463 -9.50 18.07 39.76
CA ARG A 463 -8.12 18.13 39.27
C ARG A 463 -7.91 19.11 38.12
N GLN A 464 -8.94 19.89 37.78
CA GLN A 464 -8.92 20.84 36.66
C GLN A 464 -8.43 20.19 35.36
N LEU A 465 -8.75 18.91 35.16
CA LEU A 465 -8.35 18.18 33.97
C LEU A 465 -9.05 18.81 32.77
N GLU A 466 -8.27 19.18 31.76
CA GLU A 466 -8.82 19.63 30.49
C GLU A 466 -9.54 18.47 29.80
N LEU A 467 -10.84 18.66 29.56
CA LEU A 467 -11.71 17.71 28.88
C LEU A 467 -12.00 18.19 27.46
N MET A 468 -12.46 17.27 26.60
CA MET A 468 -13.02 17.65 25.31
C MET A 468 -14.26 18.52 25.49
N ALA A 469 -14.63 19.26 24.44
CA ALA A 469 -15.87 20.01 24.40
C ALA A 469 -17.05 19.08 24.78
N PRO A 470 -18.05 19.60 25.52
CA PRO A 470 -19.20 18.81 25.91
C PRO A 470 -19.95 18.31 24.67
N PHE A 471 -20.61 17.18 24.81
CA PHE A 471 -21.45 16.63 23.78
C PHE A 471 -22.74 17.46 23.69
N THR A 472 -22.77 18.44 22.77
CA THR A 472 -23.88 19.40 22.64
C THR A 472 -25.04 18.84 21.80
N ALA A 473 -26.19 19.50 21.84
CA ALA A 473 -27.33 19.21 20.96
C ALA A 473 -26.96 19.28 19.47
N GLU A 474 -26.00 20.15 19.12
CA GLU A 474 -25.47 20.26 17.76
C GLU A 474 -24.61 19.05 17.39
N VAL A 475 -23.67 18.64 18.23
CA VAL A 475 -22.85 17.43 18.01
C VAL A 475 -23.74 16.19 17.92
N TYR A 476 -24.75 16.09 18.79
CA TYR A 476 -25.70 14.98 18.73
C TYR A 476 -26.52 14.97 17.44
N ARG A 477 -26.97 16.14 16.96
CA ARG A 477 -27.66 16.25 15.66
C ARG A 477 -26.76 15.76 14.53
N TRP A 478 -25.51 16.23 14.51
CA TRP A 478 -24.53 15.83 13.51
C TRP A 478 -24.25 14.32 13.50
N GLU A 479 -24.05 13.70 14.68
CA GLU A 479 -23.86 12.24 14.82
C GLU A 479 -25.07 11.45 14.30
N ARG A 480 -26.30 11.93 14.58
CA ARG A 480 -27.54 11.31 14.07
C ARG A 480 -27.64 11.40 12.55
N GLU A 481 -27.29 12.54 11.96
CA GLU A 481 -27.28 12.74 10.50
C GLU A 481 -26.24 11.83 9.84
N LEU A 482 -25.04 11.72 10.41
CA LEU A 482 -24.02 10.76 9.97
C LEU A 482 -24.51 9.32 10.04
N PHE A 483 -25.15 8.92 11.14
CA PHE A 483 -25.74 7.61 11.31
C PHE A 483 -26.81 7.32 10.25
N ALA A 484 -27.72 8.27 10.00
CA ALA A 484 -28.74 8.13 8.97
C ALA A 484 -28.12 7.94 7.58
N HIS A 485 -27.19 8.80 7.19
CA HIS A 485 -26.58 8.75 5.86
C HIS A 485 -25.73 7.49 5.65
N HIS A 486 -24.81 7.19 6.59
CA HIS A 486 -23.84 6.11 6.38
C HIS A 486 -24.38 4.73 6.73
N PHE A 487 -25.26 4.63 7.72
CA PHE A 487 -25.79 3.34 8.17
C PHE A 487 -27.20 3.08 7.63
N LEU A 488 -28.17 3.93 7.94
CA LEU A 488 -29.57 3.66 7.55
C LEU A 488 -29.76 3.69 6.02
N GLU A 489 -29.20 4.69 5.34
CA GLU A 489 -29.30 4.83 3.88
C GLU A 489 -28.27 3.95 3.17
N ARG A 490 -26.97 4.24 3.31
CA ARG A 490 -25.94 3.56 2.49
C ARG A 490 -25.71 2.09 2.82
N ARG A 491 -25.86 1.69 4.09
CA ARG A 491 -25.58 0.31 4.53
C ARG A 491 -26.84 -0.56 4.50
N LEU A 492 -27.97 -0.03 4.97
CA LEU A 492 -29.23 -0.78 5.08
C LEU A 492 -30.21 -0.51 3.93
N GLY A 493 -30.01 0.53 3.12
CA GLY A 493 -30.88 0.85 1.98
C GLY A 493 -32.30 1.26 2.39
N LEU A 494 -32.49 1.83 3.58
CA LEU A 494 -33.82 2.18 4.07
C LEU A 494 -34.42 3.35 3.28
N ALA A 495 -35.73 3.29 3.05
CA ALA A 495 -36.47 4.36 2.39
C ALA A 495 -36.42 5.67 3.20
N PRO A 496 -36.39 6.86 2.54
CA PRO A 496 -36.28 8.16 3.22
C PRO A 496 -37.33 8.40 4.32
N ALA A 497 -38.58 7.98 4.10
CA ALA A 497 -39.65 8.14 5.09
C ALA A 497 -39.36 7.38 6.40
N ARG A 498 -38.78 6.17 6.31
CA ARG A 498 -38.42 5.36 7.47
C ARG A 498 -37.22 5.97 8.22
N ILE A 499 -36.25 6.48 7.48
CA ILE A 499 -35.09 7.20 8.05
C ILE A 499 -35.56 8.43 8.83
N GLN A 500 -36.46 9.25 8.25
CA GLN A 500 -37.04 10.40 8.93
C GLN A 500 -37.80 10.02 10.19
N GLY A 501 -38.55 8.90 10.18
CA GLY A 501 -39.19 8.36 11.37
C GLY A 501 -38.20 8.10 12.51
N ILE A 502 -37.13 7.35 12.21
CA ILE A 502 -36.06 7.02 13.18
C ILE A 502 -35.37 8.30 13.69
N LEU A 503 -35.05 9.24 12.80
CA LEU A 503 -34.39 10.49 13.18
C LEU A 503 -35.27 11.36 14.10
N ARG A 504 -36.59 11.38 13.89
CA ARG A 504 -37.54 12.08 14.78
C ARG A 504 -37.60 11.44 16.16
N GLU A 505 -37.65 10.10 16.22
CA GLU A 505 -37.61 9.37 17.50
C GLU A 505 -36.33 9.70 18.28
N LEU A 506 -35.17 9.60 17.62
CA LEU A 506 -33.88 9.96 18.24
C LEU A 506 -33.80 11.46 18.61
N ALA A 507 -34.46 12.35 17.87
CA ALA A 507 -34.53 13.77 18.23
C ALA A 507 -35.29 13.98 19.55
N GLY A 508 -36.41 13.25 19.75
CA GLY A 508 -37.19 13.30 20.98
C GLY A 508 -36.40 12.82 22.19
N VAL A 509 -35.58 11.78 22.03
CA VAL A 509 -34.66 11.32 23.09
C VAL A 509 -33.66 12.40 23.49
N ALA A 510 -33.16 13.20 22.53
CA ALA A 510 -32.24 14.30 22.80
C ALA A 510 -32.85 15.36 23.71
N GLN A 511 -34.10 15.76 23.45
CA GLN A 511 -34.80 16.79 24.22
C GLN A 511 -35.00 16.41 25.69
N ALA A 512 -34.95 15.12 26.02
CA ALA A 512 -35.05 14.61 27.37
C ALA A 512 -33.69 14.45 28.08
N LEU A 513 -32.57 14.45 27.34
CA LEU A 513 -31.23 14.10 27.85
C LEU A 513 -30.22 15.24 27.81
N LEU A 514 -30.41 16.23 26.92
CA LEU A 514 -29.56 17.41 26.70
C LEU A 514 -30.35 18.67 27.00
#